data_AF-A0A6J7KYR3-F1
#
_entry.id   AF-A0A6J7KYR3-F1
#
_cell.length_a   1.000
_cell.length_b   1.000
_cell.length_c   1.000
_cell.angle_alpha   90.00
_cell.angle_beta   90.00
_cell.angle_gamma   90.00
#
_symmetry.space_group_name_H-M   'P 1'
#
loop_
_entity.id
_entity.type
_entity.pdbx_description
1 polymer ?
#
loop_
_entity_poly.entity_id
_entity_poly.type
_entity_poly.pdbx_seq_one_letter_code
_entity_poly.pdbx_strand_id
1 'polypeptide(L)'
;MWSRSDPTRMVAVLDWEMSTLGDPLTDLGMVSVYWGDAGEIMWRNRSPQPHRLNPGFPAGDHLLARYEASSGRSISNIDVYRVLAVFKLSIITEGALARIKATRPDEDTTRTENTIAELAALALTLASNSSVTTLRGS
;
A
#
# COMPACT_ATOMS: atom_id res chain seq x y z
N MET A 1 -12.24 -8.17 11.74
CA MET A 1 -13.64 -8.42 12.16
C MET A 1 -13.99 -7.48 13.30
N TRP A 2 -15.20 -6.92 13.30
CA TRP A 2 -15.69 -5.94 14.28
C TRP A 2 -16.79 -6.55 15.16
N SER A 3 -16.93 -6.06 16.40
CA SER A 3 -18.00 -6.51 17.30
C SER A 3 -19.38 -6.18 16.72
N ARG A 4 -20.34 -7.09 16.90
CA ARG A 4 -21.75 -6.88 16.47
C ARG A 4 -22.48 -5.86 17.34
N SER A 5 -22.10 -5.73 18.61
CA SER A 5 -22.72 -4.81 19.56
C SER A 5 -22.01 -3.46 19.64
N ASP A 6 -20.79 -3.37 19.11
CA ASP A 6 -19.98 -2.14 19.09
C ASP A 6 -19.06 -2.13 17.84
N PRO A 7 -19.43 -1.43 16.76
CA PRO A 7 -18.66 -1.43 15.52
C PRO A 7 -17.29 -0.73 15.63
N THR A 8 -16.99 -0.05 16.73
CA THR A 8 -15.68 0.59 16.97
C THR A 8 -14.65 -0.37 17.54
N ARG A 9 -15.07 -1.54 18.01
CA ARG A 9 -14.20 -2.54 18.64
C ARG A 9 -13.81 -3.65 17.69
N MET A 10 -12.51 -3.73 17.38
CA MET A 10 -11.94 -4.82 16.62
C MET A 10 -11.87 -6.08 17.50
N VAL A 11 -12.34 -7.22 16.97
CA VAL A 11 -12.37 -8.50 17.71
C VAL A 11 -11.49 -9.59 17.09
N ALA A 12 -11.12 -9.45 15.81
CA ALA A 12 -10.17 -10.36 15.18
C ALA A 12 -9.46 -9.69 13.99
N VAL A 13 -8.19 -10.02 13.83
CA VAL A 13 -7.42 -9.80 12.59
C VAL A 13 -7.40 -11.13 11.83
N LEU A 14 -7.71 -11.11 10.55
CA LEU A 14 -7.79 -12.30 9.70
C LEU A 14 -6.65 -12.27 8.68
N ASP A 15 -6.51 -13.34 7.89
CA ASP A 15 -5.58 -13.41 6.77
C ASP A 15 -4.09 -13.38 7.19
N TRP A 16 -3.70 -14.33 8.04
CA TRP A 16 -2.34 -14.47 8.58
C TRP A 16 -1.39 -15.25 7.66
N GLU A 17 -1.79 -15.55 6.42
CA GLU A 17 -1.01 -16.45 5.54
C GLU A 17 0.35 -15.85 5.11
N MET A 18 0.47 -14.52 5.14
CA MET A 18 1.72 -13.80 4.83
C MET A 18 2.44 -13.27 6.08
N SER A 19 1.97 -13.59 7.28
CA SER A 19 2.56 -13.08 8.51
C SER A 19 3.93 -13.68 8.78
N THR A 20 4.89 -12.82 9.14
CA THR A 20 6.27 -13.21 9.42
C THR A 20 6.91 -12.28 10.45
N LEU A 21 8.09 -12.65 10.95
CA LEU A 21 8.91 -11.76 11.78
C LEU A 21 9.68 -10.78 10.87
N GLY A 22 9.62 -9.50 11.19
CA GLY A 22 10.29 -8.46 10.41
C GLY A 22 10.22 -7.09 11.08
N ASP A 23 10.75 -6.08 10.39
CA ASP A 23 10.65 -4.70 10.83
C ASP A 23 9.19 -4.20 10.64
N PRO A 24 8.51 -3.75 11.72
CA PRO A 24 7.11 -3.30 11.65
C PRO A 24 6.88 -2.11 10.72
N LEU A 25 7.92 -1.34 10.39
CA LEU A 25 7.82 -0.26 9.41
C LEU A 25 7.48 -0.79 8.00
N THR A 26 7.72 -2.07 7.74
CA THR A 26 7.30 -2.72 6.48
C THR A 26 5.79 -2.71 6.31
N ASP A 27 5.05 -3.08 7.35
CA ASP A 27 3.59 -3.06 7.33
C ASP A 27 3.07 -1.63 7.35
N LEU A 28 3.74 -0.75 8.10
CA LEU A 28 3.36 0.66 8.19
C LEU A 28 3.55 1.40 6.85
N GLY A 29 4.64 1.10 6.13
CA GLY A 29 4.87 1.60 4.76
C GLY A 29 3.79 1.12 3.80
N MET A 30 3.41 -0.16 3.89
CA MET A 30 2.31 -0.74 3.11
C MET A 30 0.98 -0.03 3.41
N VAL A 31 0.60 0.11 4.68
CA VAL A 31 -0.59 0.86 5.09
C VAL A 31 -0.56 2.27 4.53
N SER A 32 0.55 2.99 4.66
CA SER A 32 0.66 4.38 4.21
C SER A 32 0.42 4.56 2.72
N VAL A 33 0.94 3.67 1.86
CA VAL A 33 0.78 3.80 0.41
C VAL A 33 -0.59 3.33 -0.07
N TYR A 34 -1.17 2.34 0.61
CA TYR A 34 -2.57 1.92 0.41
C TYR A 34 -3.55 3.01 0.82
N TRP A 35 -3.30 3.68 1.93
CA TRP A 35 -4.03 4.87 2.37
C TRP A 35 -3.63 6.10 1.58
N GLY A 36 -3.04 5.97 0.38
CA GLY A 36 -2.43 7.02 -0.43
C GLY A 36 -2.39 6.72 -1.92
N ASP A 37 -1.36 7.22 -2.59
CA ASP A 37 -1.30 7.27 -4.05
C ASP A 37 -1.37 5.89 -4.71
N ALA A 38 -0.77 4.85 -4.10
CA ALA A 38 -0.87 3.49 -4.61
C ALA A 38 -2.29 2.94 -4.51
N GLY A 39 -3.01 3.30 -3.44
CA GLY A 39 -4.42 2.99 -3.30
C GLY A 39 -5.27 3.64 -4.40
N GLU A 40 -5.04 4.93 -4.67
CA GLU A 40 -5.72 5.63 -5.76
C GLU A 40 -5.49 4.95 -7.11
N ILE A 41 -4.25 4.56 -7.42
CA ILE A 41 -3.90 3.83 -8.65
C ILE A 41 -4.66 2.50 -8.75
N MET A 42 -4.68 1.70 -7.67
CA MET A 42 -5.24 0.34 -7.71
C MET A 42 -6.77 0.28 -7.62
N TRP A 43 -7.39 1.24 -6.93
CA TRP A 43 -8.85 1.31 -6.78
C TRP A 43 -9.53 2.31 -7.71
N ARG A 44 -8.79 3.01 -8.58
CA ARG A 44 -9.36 3.89 -9.60
C ARG A 44 -10.49 3.20 -10.35
N ASN A 45 -11.64 3.87 -10.41
CA ASN A 45 -12.86 3.39 -11.06
C ASN A 45 -13.44 2.07 -10.47
N ARG A 46 -13.04 1.68 -9.25
CA ARG A 46 -13.71 0.63 -8.48
C ARG A 46 -14.72 1.27 -7.52
N SER A 47 -15.90 0.67 -7.43
CA SER A 47 -16.91 1.04 -6.43
C SER A 47 -16.97 -0.01 -5.33
N PRO A 48 -17.03 0.39 -4.06
CA PRO A 48 -17.00 1.78 -3.57
C PRO A 48 -15.63 2.46 -3.76
N GLN A 49 -15.66 3.78 -4.03
CA GLN A 49 -14.48 4.64 -4.21
C GLN A 49 -13.61 4.67 -2.93
N PRO A 50 -12.30 4.91 -3.04
CA PRO A 50 -11.39 4.89 -1.91
C PRO A 50 -11.78 5.88 -0.79
N HIS A 51 -11.49 5.42 0.41
CA HIS A 51 -11.72 5.98 1.73
C HIS A 51 -11.29 7.45 1.90
N ARG A 52 -10.34 7.97 1.11
CA ARG A 52 -9.82 9.35 1.23
C ARG A 52 -10.85 10.44 0.96
N LEU A 53 -11.86 10.19 0.12
CA LEU A 53 -12.89 11.19 -0.19
C LEU A 53 -13.97 11.31 0.89
N ASN A 54 -13.96 10.42 1.88
CA ASN A 54 -14.90 10.46 2.99
C ASN A 54 -14.31 11.28 4.15
N PRO A 55 -14.94 12.39 4.57
CA PRO A 55 -14.40 13.31 5.58
C PRO A 55 -14.03 12.68 6.93
N GLY A 56 -14.56 11.50 7.25
CA GLY A 56 -14.26 10.76 8.49
C GLY A 56 -12.99 9.90 8.44
N PHE A 57 -12.32 9.76 7.30
CA PHE A 57 -11.14 8.91 7.17
C PHE A 57 -9.84 9.71 7.33
N PRO A 58 -8.90 9.23 8.16
CA PRO A 58 -7.62 9.91 8.33
C PRO A 58 -6.76 9.80 7.07
N ALA A 59 -5.92 10.80 6.85
CA ALA A 59 -4.83 10.71 5.88
C ALA A 59 -3.79 9.68 6.33
N GLY A 60 -3.04 9.09 5.38
CA GLY A 60 -1.99 8.12 5.68
C GLY A 60 -0.94 8.65 6.68
N ASP A 61 -0.51 9.91 6.54
CA ASP A 61 0.45 10.53 7.45
C ASP A 61 -0.08 10.66 8.89
N HIS A 62 -1.39 10.84 9.06
CA HIS A 62 -2.00 10.86 10.38
C HIS A 62 -1.91 9.47 11.05
N LEU A 63 -2.07 8.39 10.28
CA LEU A 63 -1.89 7.03 10.80
C LEU A 63 -0.43 6.77 11.21
N LEU A 64 0.53 7.28 10.42
CA LEU A 64 1.96 7.19 10.75
C LEU A 64 2.29 7.91 12.06
N ALA A 65 1.85 9.16 12.20
CA ALA A 65 2.10 9.96 13.40
C ALA A 65 1.48 9.30 14.65
N ARG A 66 0.28 8.74 14.52
CA ARG A 66 -0.37 7.98 15.60
C ARG A 66 0.44 6.74 15.99
N TYR A 67 1.01 6.02 15.01
CA TYR A 67 1.85 4.86 15.27
C TYR A 67 3.14 5.24 15.99
N GLU A 68 3.85 6.27 15.54
CA GLU A 68 5.08 6.76 16.18
C GLU A 68 4.82 7.16 17.64
N ALA A 69 3.75 7.94 17.88
CA ALA A 69 3.39 8.41 19.22
C ALA A 69 3.01 7.27 20.19
N SER A 70 2.34 6.23 19.70
CA SER A 70 1.87 5.11 20.55
C SER A 70 2.91 4.02 20.75
N SER A 71 3.78 3.79 19.77
CA SER A 71 4.79 2.72 19.82
C SER A 71 6.17 3.20 20.32
N GLY A 72 6.44 4.51 20.26
CA GLY A 72 7.76 5.09 20.52
C GLY A 72 8.80 4.79 19.44
N ARG A 73 8.40 4.18 18.32
CA ARG A 73 9.30 3.83 17.21
C ARG A 73 9.35 4.96 16.21
N SER A 74 10.57 5.46 15.95
CA SER A 74 10.83 6.46 14.93
C SER A 74 10.36 5.99 13.55
N ILE A 75 9.70 6.88 12.82
CA ILE A 75 9.34 6.68 11.41
C ILE A 75 10.29 7.43 10.45
N SER A 76 11.45 7.89 10.91
CA SER A 76 12.40 8.69 10.12
C SER A 76 12.83 8.02 8.80
N ASN A 77 12.78 6.70 8.72
CA ASN A 77 13.14 5.92 7.53
C ASN A 77 11.93 5.43 6.72
N ILE A 78 10.73 5.96 6.97
CA ILE A 78 9.49 5.45 6.36
C ILE A 78 9.51 5.46 4.84
N ASP A 79 10.26 6.38 4.21
CA ASP A 79 10.40 6.48 2.76
C ASP A 79 10.99 5.19 2.14
N VAL A 80 11.92 4.52 2.84
CA VAL A 80 12.47 3.23 2.40
C VAL A 80 11.35 2.18 2.29
N TYR A 81 10.49 2.12 3.31
CA TYR A 81 9.41 1.14 3.36
C TYR A 81 8.26 1.50 2.42
N ARG A 82 8.00 2.79 2.17
CA ARG A 82 7.03 3.25 1.17
C ARG A 82 7.47 2.87 -0.25
N VAL A 83 8.72 3.16 -0.61
CA VAL A 83 9.28 2.77 -1.92
C VAL A 83 9.21 1.25 -2.08
N LEU A 84 9.68 0.50 -1.08
CA LEU A 84 9.63 -0.96 -1.07
C LEU A 84 8.19 -1.49 -1.17
N ALA A 85 7.22 -0.86 -0.52
CA ALA A 85 5.82 -1.26 -0.57
C ALA A 85 5.23 -1.08 -1.98
N VAL A 86 5.41 0.10 -2.61
CA VAL A 86 4.89 0.33 -3.97
C VAL A 86 5.57 -0.58 -4.98
N PHE A 87 6.89 -0.78 -4.85
CA PHE A 87 7.61 -1.74 -5.69
C PHE A 87 7.07 -3.17 -5.54
N LYS A 88 6.85 -3.63 -4.31
CA LYS A 88 6.20 -4.93 -4.04
C LYS A 88 4.81 -5.03 -4.67
N LEU A 89 4.00 -3.97 -4.61
CA LEU A 89 2.67 -3.95 -5.24
C LEU A 89 2.75 -4.09 -6.76
N SER A 90 3.73 -3.45 -7.41
CA SER A 90 3.98 -3.61 -8.84
C SER A 90 4.30 -5.07 -9.18
N ILE A 91 5.18 -5.73 -8.42
CA ILE A 91 5.53 -7.15 -8.59
C ILE A 91 4.33 -8.08 -8.38
N ILE A 92 3.55 -7.85 -7.32
CA ILE A 92 2.34 -8.66 -7.04
C ILE A 92 1.34 -8.54 -8.18
N THR A 93 1.15 -7.32 -8.70
CA THR A 93 0.27 -7.07 -9.84
C THR A 93 0.79 -7.74 -11.10
N GLU A 94 2.10 -7.80 -11.30
CA GLU A 94 2.69 -8.58 -12.40
C GLU A 94 2.46 -10.09 -12.27
N GLY A 95 2.61 -10.64 -11.06
CA GLY A 95 2.27 -12.03 -10.80
C GLY A 95 0.80 -12.34 -11.12
N ALA A 96 -0.11 -11.39 -10.88
CA ALA A 96 -1.51 -11.51 -11.29
C ALA A 96 -1.67 -11.46 -12.81
N LEU A 97 -0.97 -10.56 -13.51
CA LEU A 97 -0.98 -10.46 -14.97
C LEU A 97 -0.52 -11.76 -15.63
N ALA A 98 0.61 -12.32 -15.17
CA ALA A 98 1.15 -13.58 -15.68
C ALA A 98 0.12 -14.72 -15.55
N ARG A 99 -0.59 -14.78 -14.43
CA ARG A 99 -1.66 -15.77 -14.19
C ARG A 99 -2.85 -15.57 -15.13
N ILE A 100 -3.26 -14.32 -15.39
CA ILE A 100 -4.33 -14.02 -16.35
C ILE A 100 -3.94 -14.53 -17.73
N LYS A 101 -2.76 -14.15 -18.23
CA LYS A 101 -2.27 -14.57 -19.55
C LYS A 101 -2.20 -16.10 -19.69
N ALA A 102 -1.88 -16.82 -18.62
CA ALA A 102 -1.81 -18.28 -18.61
C ALA A 102 -3.19 -18.97 -18.54
N THR A 103 -4.19 -18.36 -17.90
CA THR A 103 -5.49 -19.01 -17.61
C THR A 103 -6.65 -18.48 -18.45
N ARG A 104 -6.52 -17.25 -18.94
CA ARG A 104 -7.54 -16.45 -19.64
C ARG A 104 -6.85 -15.62 -20.74
N PRO A 105 -6.28 -16.26 -21.78
CA PRO A 105 -5.42 -15.59 -22.77
C PRO A 105 -6.15 -14.51 -23.60
N ASP A 106 -7.48 -14.57 -23.68
CA ASP A 106 -8.31 -13.61 -24.43
C ASP A 106 -8.80 -12.42 -23.57
N GLU A 107 -8.46 -12.38 -22.28
CA GLU A 107 -8.87 -11.28 -21.39
C GLU A 107 -8.07 -10.00 -21.67
N ASP A 108 -8.76 -8.86 -21.72
CA ASP A 108 -8.09 -7.55 -21.85
C ASP A 108 -7.28 -7.23 -20.58
N THR A 109 -5.96 -7.22 -20.73
CA THR A 109 -5.01 -6.95 -19.65
C THR A 109 -4.52 -5.50 -19.58
N THR A 110 -4.98 -4.63 -20.48
CA THR A 110 -4.48 -3.24 -20.62
C THR A 110 -4.51 -2.48 -19.30
N ARG A 111 -5.60 -2.64 -18.52
CA ARG A 111 -5.72 -1.98 -17.21
C ARG A 111 -4.66 -2.47 -16.23
N THR A 112 -4.42 -3.77 -16.17
CA THR A 112 -3.44 -4.37 -15.25
C THR A 112 -2.03 -3.91 -15.60
N GLU A 113 -1.69 -3.93 -16.89
CA GLU A 113 -0.40 -3.44 -17.41
C GLU A 113 -0.17 -1.96 -17.08
N ASN A 114 -1.19 -1.12 -17.27
CA ASN A 114 -1.13 0.29 -16.89
C ASN A 114 -0.93 0.48 -15.38
N THR A 115 -1.63 -0.30 -14.55
CA THR A 115 -1.45 -0.28 -13.08
C THR A 115 -0.01 -0.64 -12.69
N ILE A 116 0.60 -1.64 -13.33
CA ILE A 116 1.99 -2.03 -13.07
C ILE A 116 2.95 -0.87 -13.37
N ALA A 117 2.80 -0.25 -14.54
CA ALA A 117 3.63 0.86 -14.98
C ALA A 117 3.49 2.08 -14.06
N GLU A 118 2.26 2.43 -13.66
CA GLU A 118 1.99 3.53 -12.74
C GLU A 118 2.56 3.28 -11.34
N LEU A 119 2.43 2.06 -10.80
CA LEU A 119 3.04 1.71 -9.52
C LEU A 119 4.57 1.78 -9.60
N ALA A 120 5.19 1.29 -10.67
CA ALA A 120 6.64 1.39 -10.86
C ALA A 120 7.10 2.85 -10.94
N ALA A 121 6.37 3.71 -11.67
CA ALA A 121 6.65 5.14 -11.75
C ALA A 121 6.47 5.87 -10.41
N LEU A 122 5.45 5.48 -9.64
CA LEU A 122 5.24 6.01 -8.29
C LEU A 122 6.38 5.62 -7.34
N ALA A 123 6.84 4.36 -7.37
CA ALA A 123 7.97 3.93 -6.57
C ALA A 123 9.24 4.74 -6.88
N LEU A 124 9.51 5.00 -8.16
CA LEU A 124 10.64 5.83 -8.59
C LEU A 124 10.48 7.28 -8.11
N THR A 125 9.28 7.86 -8.24
CA THR A 125 8.99 9.23 -7.80
C THR A 125 9.17 9.38 -6.29
N LEU A 126 8.69 8.42 -5.50
CA LEU A 126 8.90 8.39 -4.04
C LEU A 126 10.40 8.28 -3.71
N ALA A 127 11.15 7.45 -4.44
CA ALA A 127 12.58 7.29 -4.23
C ALA A 127 13.35 8.58 -4.54
N SER A 128 13.07 9.24 -5.67
CA SER A 128 13.71 10.49 -6.07
C SER A 128 13.41 11.65 -5.12
N ASN A 129 12.22 11.69 -4.51
CA ASN A 129 11.81 12.74 -3.58
C ASN A 129 12.11 12.41 -2.11
N SER A 130 12.58 11.19 -1.82
CA SER A 130 12.79 10.67 -0.47
C SER A 130 13.69 11.56 0.37
N SER A 131 13.38 11.74 1.65
CA SER A 131 14.31 12.36 2.62
C SER A 131 15.59 11.56 2.84
N VAL A 132 15.56 10.25 2.56
CA VAL A 132 16.70 9.33 2.62
C VAL A 132 17.50 9.41 1.31
N THR A 133 18.65 10.08 1.35
CA THR A 133 19.46 10.38 0.16
C THR A 133 19.93 9.16 -0.62
N THR A 134 20.16 8.03 0.05
CA THR A 134 20.57 6.77 -0.60
C THR A 134 19.49 6.18 -1.52
N LEU A 135 18.23 6.64 -1.43
CA LEU A 135 17.17 6.21 -2.34
C LEU A 135 17.11 7.00 -3.65
N ARG A 136 17.73 8.18 -3.74
CA ARG A 136 17.45 9.14 -4.82
C ARG A 136 18.02 8.77 -6.20
N GLY A 137 18.72 7.65 -6.33
CA GLY A 137 19.50 7.32 -7.53
C GLY A 137 20.71 8.25 -7.66
N SER A 138 21.83 7.73 -8.18
CA SER A 138 23.03 8.50 -8.51
C SER A 138 22.90 9.20 -9.85
#